data_AF-A0A9N9HQM2-F1
#
_entry.id   AF-A0A9N9HQM2-F1
#
_cell.length_a   1.000
_cell.length_b   1.000
_cell.length_c   1.000
_cell.angle_alpha   90.00
_cell.angle_beta   90.00
_cell.angle_gamma   90.00
#
_symmetry.space_group_name_H-M   'P 1'
#
loop_
_entity.id
_entity.type
_entity.pdbx_description
1 polymer ?
#
loop_
_entity_poly.entity_id
_entity_poly.type
_entity_poly.pdbx_seq_one_letter_code
_entity_poly.pdbx_strand_id
1 'polypeptide(L)'
;KLLFMQTSQSSLSNRPIIFRKESERESFEVLQTHRIIDGRVFQMDNQRYLMPCDAPEKKRLHMQHYLFKEIWNGNFSSPIHEKLKQGGMRVLDSGCGMGIWTLDMANEYPASTFVGVDVVEISPINTRPPNAEFLQFNLLNGVLFP
;
A
#
# COMPACT_ATOMS: atom_id res chain seq x y z
N LYS A 1 10.68 -9.59 -4.80
CA LYS A 1 10.84 -8.15 -4.54
C LYS A 1 11.76 -7.96 -3.34
N LEU A 2 12.78 -7.11 -3.43
CA LEU A 2 13.91 -7.05 -2.48
C LEU A 2 13.61 -6.13 -1.29
N LEU A 3 14.11 -6.53 -0.12
CA LEU A 3 13.89 -5.99 1.23
C LEU A 3 14.96 -4.95 1.59
N PHE A 4 14.60 -3.81 2.19
CA PHE A 4 15.52 -2.96 2.96
C PHE A 4 14.94 -2.70 4.35
N MET A 5 15.79 -2.76 5.38
CA MET A 5 15.46 -2.68 6.81
C MET A 5 16.15 -1.46 7.44
N GLN A 6 15.46 -0.74 8.34
CA GLN A 6 15.96 -0.30 9.68
C GLN A 6 14.90 0.47 10.51
N THR A 7 15.25 0.77 11.76
CA THR A 7 14.38 1.06 12.93
C THR A 7 14.65 2.44 13.55
N SER A 8 13.62 3.18 14.00
CA SER A 8 13.51 3.83 15.34
C SER A 8 12.34 4.84 15.44
N GLN A 9 12.09 5.30 16.67
CA GLN A 9 10.87 5.85 17.28
C GLN A 9 10.65 7.38 17.12
N SER A 10 9.39 7.85 17.23
CA SER A 10 8.85 8.64 18.38
C SER A 10 7.85 9.80 18.05
N SER A 11 6.74 9.81 18.82
CA SER A 11 5.90 10.90 19.38
C SER A 11 5.22 12.00 18.53
N LEU A 12 3.90 11.81 18.36
CA LEU A 12 2.71 12.63 18.67
C LEU A 12 2.79 14.17 18.81
N SER A 13 1.82 14.86 18.18
CA SER A 13 1.29 16.14 18.68
C SER A 13 -0.24 16.22 18.55
N ASN A 14 -0.91 16.47 19.67
CA ASN A 14 -2.36 16.58 19.87
C ASN A 14 -2.85 18.02 19.60
N ARG A 15 -3.88 18.20 18.76
CA ARG A 15 -4.71 19.42 18.76
C ARG A 15 -6.20 19.08 18.53
N PRO A 16 -7.14 19.76 19.21
CA PRO A 16 -8.56 19.41 19.19
C PRO A 16 -9.25 19.90 17.92
N ILE A 17 -10.15 19.08 17.36
CA ILE A 17 -10.96 19.41 16.18
C ILE A 17 -12.31 19.96 16.65
N ILE A 18 -12.61 21.20 16.24
CA ILE A 18 -13.88 21.89 16.48
C ILE A 18 -14.87 21.44 15.40
N PHE A 19 -16.00 20.85 15.79
CA PHE A 19 -17.08 20.50 14.87
C PHE A 19 -17.87 21.74 14.45
N ARG A 20 -17.76 22.15 13.19
CA ARG A 20 -18.69 23.09 12.55
C ARG A 20 -19.47 22.34 11.47
N LYS A 21 -20.79 22.41 11.57
CA LYS A 21 -21.75 21.77 10.65
C LYS A 21 -21.82 22.62 9.37
N GLU A 22 -21.38 22.08 8.23
CA GLU A 22 -21.58 22.71 6.92
C GLU A 22 -21.94 21.65 5.87
N SER A 23 -23.25 21.42 5.74
CA SER A 23 -23.86 20.64 4.67
C SER A 23 -23.92 21.47 3.38
N GLU A 24 -23.79 20.77 2.24
CA GLU A 24 -24.07 21.22 0.85
C GLU A 24 -22.92 21.86 0.06
N ARG A 25 -21.69 21.96 0.61
CA ARG A 25 -20.47 22.29 -0.17
C ARG A 25 -19.55 21.11 -0.48
N GLU A 26 -19.79 19.94 0.10
CA GLU A 26 -18.92 18.75 -0.07
C GLU A 26 -18.97 18.09 -1.46
N SER A 27 -19.88 18.51 -2.35
CA SER A 27 -20.08 17.84 -3.64
C SER A 27 -19.28 18.44 -4.81
N PHE A 28 -18.66 19.62 -4.65
CA PHE A 28 -18.04 20.36 -5.77
C PHE A 28 -16.51 20.48 -5.70
N GLU A 29 -15.88 19.99 -4.63
CA GLU A 29 -14.42 19.83 -4.50
C GLU A 29 -14.02 18.35 -4.39
N VAL A 30 -14.65 17.47 -5.17
CA VAL A 30 -13.95 16.23 -5.53
C VAL A 30 -12.82 16.65 -6.48
N LEU A 31 -11.69 17.02 -5.88
CA LEU A 31 -10.41 17.22 -6.53
C LEU A 31 -10.26 16.12 -7.58
N GLN A 32 -10.19 16.49 -8.87
CA GLN A 32 -10.04 15.54 -9.97
C GLN A 32 -8.66 14.86 -9.89
N THR A 33 -8.53 13.89 -8.99
CA THR A 33 -7.34 13.06 -8.80
C THR A 33 -7.16 12.04 -9.92
N HIS A 34 -8.15 11.93 -10.80
CA HIS A 34 -8.25 10.89 -11.82
C HIS A 34 -8.61 11.45 -13.19
N ARG A 35 -7.96 10.92 -14.23
CA ARG A 35 -8.25 11.16 -15.66
C ARG A 35 -8.83 9.90 -16.28
N ILE A 36 -9.74 10.07 -17.23
CA ILE A 36 -10.31 8.97 -18.01
C ILE A 36 -9.75 9.03 -19.43
N ILE A 37 -9.12 7.96 -19.89
CA ILE A 37 -8.57 7.82 -21.25
C ILE A 37 -9.10 6.50 -21.81
N ASP A 38 -9.81 6.54 -22.95
CA ASP A 38 -10.40 5.37 -23.61
C ASP A 38 -11.21 4.46 -22.67
N GLY A 39 -11.98 5.07 -21.76
CA GLY A 39 -12.80 4.36 -20.77
C GLY A 39 -12.04 3.74 -19.60
N ARG A 40 -10.73 3.97 -19.50
CA ARG A 40 -9.87 3.53 -18.38
C ARG A 40 -9.57 4.70 -17.44
N VAL A 41 -9.51 4.43 -16.14
CA VAL A 41 -9.26 5.46 -15.11
C VAL A 41 -7.77 5.47 -14.75
N PHE A 42 -7.13 6.64 -14.68
CA PHE A 42 -5.71 6.80 -14.31
C PHE A 42 -5.53 7.90 -13.26
N GLN A 43 -4.51 7.78 -12.42
CA GLN A 43 -4.14 8.84 -11.46
C GLN A 43 -3.58 10.07 -12.19
N MET A 44 -4.02 11.29 -11.84
CA MET A 44 -3.56 12.55 -12.45
C MET A 44 -2.22 13.04 -11.90
N ASP A 45 -2.00 12.92 -10.59
CA ASP A 45 -0.84 13.53 -9.90
C ASP A 45 0.49 12.82 -10.16
N ASN A 46 0.48 11.69 -10.86
CA ASN A 46 1.69 10.94 -11.17
C ASN A 46 1.82 10.66 -12.66
N GLN A 47 2.33 11.66 -13.41
CA GLN A 47 2.53 11.54 -14.86
C GLN A 47 3.46 10.38 -15.26
N ARG A 48 4.23 9.82 -14.32
CA ARG A 48 5.11 8.66 -14.57
C ARG A 48 4.42 7.31 -14.37
N TYR A 49 3.26 7.25 -13.70
CA TYR A 49 2.49 6.03 -13.57
C TYR A 49 1.53 5.88 -14.75
N LEU A 50 1.90 5.00 -15.69
CA LEU A 50 1.20 4.84 -16.95
C LEU A 50 0.05 3.83 -16.89
N MET A 51 -0.12 3.13 -15.77
CA MET A 51 -1.13 2.09 -15.64
C MET A 51 -2.45 2.67 -15.14
N PRO A 52 -3.59 2.11 -15.56
CA PRO A 52 -4.88 2.46 -15.01
C PRO A 52 -5.00 2.08 -13.51
N CYS A 53 -6.02 2.57 -12.83
CA CYS A 53 -6.34 2.27 -11.43
C CYS A 53 -7.80 1.81 -11.25
N ASP A 54 -8.45 1.40 -12.33
CA ASP A 54 -9.83 0.92 -12.36
C ASP A 54 -10.01 -0.54 -11.91
N ALA A 55 -11.27 -0.97 -11.78
CA ALA A 55 -11.61 -2.32 -11.34
C ALA A 55 -11.02 -3.45 -12.22
N PRO A 56 -10.96 -3.34 -13.56
CA PRO A 56 -10.25 -4.31 -14.39
C PRO A 56 -8.77 -4.43 -14.02
N GLU A 57 -8.08 -3.32 -13.78
CA GLU A 57 -6.66 -3.36 -13.39
C GLU A 57 -6.47 -3.96 -12.00
N LYS A 58 -7.34 -3.62 -11.05
CA LYS A 58 -7.37 -4.24 -9.72
C LYS A 58 -7.50 -5.76 -9.82
N LYS A 59 -8.42 -6.27 -10.65
CA LYS A 59 -8.56 -7.71 -10.92
C LYS A 59 -7.30 -8.32 -11.54
N ARG A 60 -6.66 -7.61 -12.49
CA ARG A 60 -5.40 -8.05 -13.11
C ARG A 60 -4.28 -8.20 -12.07
N LEU A 61 -4.10 -7.22 -11.18
CA LEU A 61 -3.13 -7.26 -10.08
C LEU A 61 -3.42 -8.41 -9.11
N HIS A 62 -4.70 -8.69 -8.83
CA HIS A 62 -5.11 -9.79 -7.97
C HIS A 62 -4.73 -11.16 -8.56
N MET A 63 -5.03 -11.37 -9.85
CA MET A 63 -4.63 -12.59 -10.55
C MET A 63 -3.11 -12.73 -10.62
N GLN A 64 -2.39 -11.63 -10.88
CA GLN A 64 -0.93 -11.62 -10.95
C GLN A 64 -0.29 -12.09 -9.63
N HIS A 65 -0.80 -11.65 -8.48
CA HIS A 65 -0.31 -12.10 -7.17
C HIS A 65 -0.46 -13.62 -7.01
N TYR A 66 -1.64 -14.18 -7.29
CA TYR A 66 -1.86 -15.62 -7.17
C TYR A 66 -1.01 -16.44 -8.13
N LEU A 67 -0.85 -15.99 -9.38
CA LEU A 67 0.01 -16.67 -10.35
C LEU A 67 1.46 -16.74 -9.86
N PHE A 68 1.98 -15.64 -9.33
CA PHE A 68 3.34 -15.62 -8.78
C PHE A 68 3.48 -16.47 -7.53
N LYS A 69 2.47 -16.44 -6.65
CA LYS A 69 2.45 -17.27 -5.44
C LYS A 69 2.47 -18.76 -5.79
N GLU A 70 1.74 -19.16 -6.83
CA GLU A 70 1.74 -20.53 -7.34
C GLU A 70 3.08 -20.92 -7.96
N ILE A 71 3.63 -20.08 -8.85
CA ILE A 71 4.92 -20.32 -9.51
C ILE A 71 6.06 -20.48 -8.50
N TRP A 72 6.07 -19.68 -7.44
CA TRP A 72 7.10 -19.74 -6.39
C TRP A 72 6.75 -20.68 -5.25
N ASN A 73 5.57 -21.29 -5.25
CA ASN A 73 5.03 -22.06 -4.12
C ASN A 73 5.18 -21.30 -2.79
N GLY A 74 4.89 -19.99 -2.81
CA GLY A 74 5.13 -19.10 -1.69
C GLY A 74 5.11 -17.62 -2.07
N ASN A 75 5.12 -16.75 -1.06
CA ASN A 75 5.07 -15.30 -1.27
C ASN A 75 6.43 -14.71 -1.72
N PHE A 76 7.54 -15.39 -1.46
CA PHE A 76 8.90 -14.96 -1.79
C PHE A 76 9.86 -16.15 -1.78
N SER A 77 11.04 -15.99 -2.39
CA SER A 77 12.08 -17.04 -2.50
C SER A 77 13.36 -16.78 -1.68
N SER A 78 13.44 -15.63 -1.00
CA SER A 78 14.59 -15.27 -0.17
C SER A 78 14.64 -16.13 1.13
N PRO A 79 15.82 -16.56 1.61
CA PRO A 79 15.94 -17.41 2.79
C PRO A 79 15.79 -16.62 4.11
N ILE A 80 14.65 -15.95 4.29
CA ILE A 80 14.36 -15.06 5.44
C ILE A 80 13.16 -15.51 6.28
N HIS A 81 12.58 -16.67 5.99
CA HIS A 81 11.43 -17.20 6.73
C HIS A 81 11.67 -17.21 8.25
N GLU A 82 12.81 -17.73 8.69
CA GLU A 82 13.11 -17.81 10.13
C GLU A 82 13.28 -16.44 10.78
N LYS A 83 13.83 -15.45 10.06
CA LYS A 83 13.92 -14.06 10.56
C LYS A 83 12.53 -13.43 10.70
N LEU A 84 11.66 -13.64 9.72
CA LEU A 84 10.28 -13.13 9.76
C LEU A 84 9.46 -13.79 10.88
N LYS A 85 9.68 -15.09 11.14
CA LYS A 85 9.05 -15.82 12.26
C LYS A 85 9.58 -15.39 13.62
N GLN A 86 10.89 -15.19 13.75
CA GLN A 86 11.51 -14.65 14.97
C GLN A 86 10.93 -13.29 15.35
N GLY A 87 10.51 -12.51 14.35
CA GLY A 87 9.81 -11.25 14.54
C GLY A 87 10.73 -10.03 14.60
N GLY A 88 10.13 -8.85 14.77
CA GLY A 88 10.82 -7.57 14.82
C GLY A 88 11.31 -7.06 13.46
N MET A 89 11.06 -7.80 12.37
CA MET A 89 11.40 -7.35 11.03
C MET A 89 10.43 -6.26 10.59
N ARG A 90 10.96 -5.21 9.96
CA ARG A 90 10.16 -4.22 9.23
C ARG A 90 10.39 -4.41 7.74
N VAL A 91 9.31 -4.64 7.00
CA VAL A 91 9.32 -5.04 5.60
C VAL A 91 8.60 -4.00 4.75
N LEU A 92 9.24 -3.54 3.69
CA LEU A 92 8.67 -2.60 2.72
C LEU A 92 8.24 -3.33 1.44
N ASP A 93 6.97 -3.20 1.06
CA ASP A 93 6.45 -3.59 -0.26
C ASP A 93 6.35 -2.35 -1.15
N SER A 94 7.36 -2.15 -2.00
CA SER A 94 7.44 -1.05 -2.95
C SER A 94 6.54 -1.31 -4.17
N GLY A 95 5.64 -0.37 -4.46
CA GLY A 95 4.62 -0.53 -5.51
C GLY A 95 3.70 -1.69 -5.16
N CYS A 96 3.09 -1.61 -3.97
CA CYS A 96 2.28 -2.68 -3.40
C CYS A 96 0.93 -2.86 -4.10
N GLY A 97 0.53 -1.93 -4.98
CA GLY A 97 -0.73 -1.97 -5.72
C GLY A 97 -1.93 -2.07 -4.77
N MET A 98 -2.69 -3.15 -4.87
CA MET A 98 -3.82 -3.39 -3.95
C MET A 98 -3.40 -3.84 -2.53
N GLY A 99 -2.10 -4.05 -2.30
CA GLY A 99 -1.58 -4.47 -1.00
C GLY A 99 -1.76 -5.95 -0.67
N ILE A 100 -2.19 -6.78 -1.63
CA ILE A 100 -2.50 -8.21 -1.40
C ILE A 100 -1.30 -8.96 -0.85
N TRP A 101 -0.11 -8.75 -1.44
CA TRP A 101 1.12 -9.36 -0.95
C TRP A 101 1.47 -8.92 0.48
N THR A 102 1.35 -7.63 0.76
CA THR A 102 1.56 -7.06 2.10
C THR A 102 0.61 -7.71 3.13
N LEU A 103 -0.67 -7.88 2.79
CA LEU A 103 -1.65 -8.54 3.65
C LEU A 103 -1.35 -10.02 3.87
N ASP A 104 -1.02 -10.76 2.81
CA ASP A 104 -0.67 -12.18 2.90
C ASP A 104 0.53 -12.37 3.83
N MET A 105 1.58 -11.56 3.66
CA MET A 105 2.79 -11.61 4.48
C MET A 105 2.52 -11.23 5.94
N ALA A 106 1.70 -10.20 6.17
CA ALA A 106 1.35 -9.78 7.53
C ALA A 106 0.54 -10.85 8.28
N ASN A 107 -0.35 -11.57 7.59
CA ASN A 107 -1.06 -12.71 8.17
C ASN A 107 -0.14 -13.90 8.45
N GLU A 108 0.80 -14.20 7.53
CA GLU A 108 1.71 -15.34 7.65
C GLU A 108 2.79 -15.12 8.73
N TYR A 109 3.24 -13.88 8.92
CA TYR A 109 4.30 -13.51 9.85
C TYR A 109 3.84 -12.42 10.84
N PRO A 110 2.96 -12.74 11.79
CA PRO A 110 2.34 -11.76 12.69
C PRO A 110 3.34 -11.05 13.62
N ALA A 111 4.52 -11.62 13.84
CA ALA A 111 5.58 -11.04 14.68
C ALA A 111 6.43 -9.98 13.95
N SER A 112 6.21 -9.76 12.66
CA SER A 112 6.91 -8.78 11.83
C SER A 112 5.93 -7.74 11.28
N THR A 113 6.42 -6.54 10.96
CA THR A 113 5.61 -5.43 10.43
C THR A 113 5.83 -5.25 8.94
N PHE A 114 4.75 -5.01 8.20
CA PHE A 114 4.74 -4.86 6.76
C PHE A 114 4.15 -3.51 6.36
N VAL A 115 4.85 -2.75 5.53
CA VAL A 115 4.42 -1.45 5.05
C VAL A 115 4.34 -1.49 3.53
N GLY A 116 3.14 -1.36 2.98
CA GLY A 116 2.92 -1.21 1.55
C GLY A 116 2.98 0.24 1.15
N VAL A 117 3.75 0.56 0.10
CA VAL A 117 3.80 1.91 -0.46
C VAL A 117 3.39 1.85 -1.92
N ASP A 118 2.46 2.71 -2.31
CA ASP A 118 2.07 2.89 -3.71
C ASP A 118 1.78 4.36 -4.01
N VAL A 119 1.82 4.72 -5.28
CA VAL A 119 1.51 6.07 -5.76
C VAL A 119 0.00 6.27 -5.92
N VAL A 120 -0.73 5.18 -6.12
CA VAL A 120 -2.19 5.16 -6.12
C VAL A 120 -2.67 4.81 -4.72
N GLU A 121 -3.70 5.53 -4.25
CA GLU A 121 -4.31 5.23 -2.96
C GLU A 121 -4.91 3.81 -2.94
N ILE A 122 -4.59 3.08 -1.88
CA ILE A 122 -5.14 1.74 -1.67
C ILE A 122 -6.52 1.88 -1.05
N SER A 123 -7.51 1.28 -1.70
CA SER A 123 -8.89 1.32 -1.22
C SER A 123 -8.99 0.79 0.23
N PRO A 124 -9.89 1.33 1.06
CA PRO A 124 -10.02 0.91 2.45
C PRO A 124 -10.17 -0.61 2.57
N ILE A 125 -9.33 -1.23 3.40
CA ILE A 125 -9.38 -2.66 3.70
C ILE A 125 -10.06 -2.80 5.05
N ASN A 126 -11.31 -3.29 5.06
CA ASN A 126 -12.13 -3.39 6.26
C ASN A 126 -11.51 -4.28 7.36
N THR A 127 -10.69 -5.25 6.97
CA THR A 127 -10.05 -6.21 7.87
C THR A 127 -8.56 -6.29 7.56
N ARG A 128 -7.78 -5.38 8.15
CA ARG A 128 -6.32 -5.35 8.01
C ARG A 128 -5.66 -5.93 9.27
N PRO A 129 -4.64 -6.80 9.12
CA PRO A 129 -3.80 -7.20 10.26
C PRO A 129 -3.17 -5.99 10.97
N PRO A 130 -3.04 -6.00 12.31
CA PRO A 130 -2.50 -4.86 13.06
C PRO A 130 -1.03 -4.56 12.74
N ASN A 131 -0.32 -5.52 12.13
CA ASN A 131 1.06 -5.41 11.69
C ASN A 131 1.21 -5.02 10.20
N ALA A 132 0.14 -4.57 9.56
CA ALA A 132 0.17 -4.04 8.19
C ALA A 132 -0.20 -2.56 8.13
N GLU A 133 0.61 -1.78 7.43
CA GLU A 133 0.39 -0.36 7.16
C GLU A 133 0.48 -0.07 5.66
N PHE A 134 -0.18 1.01 5.22
CA PHE A 134 -0.14 1.43 3.82
C PHE A 134 -0.01 2.94 3.72
N LEU A 135 0.84 3.39 2.81
CA LEU A 135 1.12 4.79 2.57
C LEU A 135 0.99 5.10 1.07
N GLN A 136 0.23 6.15 0.75
CA GLN A 136 0.27 6.71 -0.59
C GLN A 136 1.50 7.63 -0.69
N PHE A 137 2.53 7.19 -1.42
CA PHE A 137 3.77 7.95 -1.55
C PHE A 137 4.54 7.59 -2.83
N ASN A 138 5.15 8.59 -3.44
CA ASN A 138 6.05 8.40 -4.57
C ASN A 138 7.48 8.18 -4.08
N LEU A 139 7.93 6.91 -4.06
CA LEU A 139 9.29 6.53 -3.65
C LEU A 139 10.42 7.18 -4.47
N LEU A 140 10.12 7.75 -5.65
CA LEU A 140 11.11 8.52 -6.42
C LEU A 140 11.39 9.90 -5.81
N ASN A 141 10.54 10.38 -4.89
CA ASN A 141 10.74 11.65 -4.19
C ASN A 141 11.66 11.50 -2.95
N GLY A 142 12.18 10.30 -2.71
CA GLY A 142 13.02 9.98 -1.56
C GLY A 142 12.53 8.74 -0.81
N VAL A 143 13.28 8.32 0.21
CA VAL A 143 12.91 7.18 1.05
C VAL A 143 12.29 7.73 2.33
N LEU A 144 11.04 7.33 2.64
CA LEU A 144 10.34 7.70 3.89
C LEU A 144 10.88 6.98 5.14
N PHE A 145 11.80 6.05 4.95
CA PHE A 145 12.36 5.20 5.99
C PHE A 145 13.83 5.56 6.18
N PRO A 146 14.28 5.75 7.43
CA PRO A 146 15.68 6.05 7.74
C PRO A 146 16.64 4.91 7.37
#